data_AF-A0A7J4SM96-F1
#
_entry.id   AF-A0A7J4SM96-F1
#
_cell.length_a   1.000
_cell.length_b   1.000
_cell.length_c   1.000
_cell.angle_alpha   90.00
_cell.angle_beta   90.00
_cell.angle_gamma   90.00
#
_symmetry.space_group_name_H-M   'P 1'
#
loop_
_entity.id
_entity.type
_entity.pdbx_description
1 polymer ?
#
loop_
_entity_poly.entity_id
_entity_poly.type
_entity_poly.pdbx_seq_one_letter_code
_entity_poly.pdbx_strand_id
1 'polypeptide(L)'
;MQRRTAAIYAALLLLLAAGSYATIGAVEAPVITITNPEYSYASGDQATLNNKAYTVSAVTSDFAELEWIDESIVKTETWEADDTIKIGESDFLIGPLSTVDSMTSTFILTEVRPIGDVETVTVNSQTYVILQTDSNTSSEPSLLLKEDYLTDKYGPATQIELSIGDIIEYDSKPTLIADVSDQIITVSWSSPKTNTLAISEGDIIDSNGISYVAHFENYMLHLSSDV
;
A
#
# COMPACT_ATOMS: atom_id res chain seq x y z
N MET A 1 19.12 -16.52 3.36
CA MET A 1 19.81 -17.82 3.15
C MET A 1 18.80 -18.96 3.02
N GLN A 2 18.25 -19.22 1.82
CA GLN A 2 17.31 -20.35 1.66
C GLN A 2 17.28 -20.95 0.24
N ARG A 3 18.35 -20.73 -0.55
CA ARG A 3 18.47 -21.27 -1.93
C ARG A 3 18.98 -22.72 -2.00
N ARG A 4 19.10 -23.44 -0.88
CA ARG A 4 19.69 -24.80 -0.86
C ARG A 4 18.73 -25.94 -0.55
N THR A 5 17.46 -25.67 -0.25
CA THR A 5 16.49 -26.74 0.09
C THR A 5 15.62 -27.16 -1.10
N ALA A 6 15.36 -26.27 -2.06
CA ALA A 6 14.48 -26.56 -3.20
C ALA A 6 15.01 -27.66 -4.14
N ALA A 7 16.33 -27.80 -4.28
CA ALA A 7 16.93 -28.74 -5.23
C ALA A 7 16.82 -30.22 -4.79
N ILE A 8 16.72 -30.50 -3.48
CA ILE A 8 16.71 -31.88 -2.98
C ILE A 8 15.35 -32.54 -3.20
N TYR A 9 14.25 -31.76 -3.15
CA TYR A 9 12.91 -32.27 -3.43
C TYR A 9 12.66 -32.54 -4.93
N ALA A 10 13.21 -31.71 -5.82
CA ALA A 10 13.07 -31.90 -7.27
C ALA A 10 13.72 -33.20 -7.76
N ALA A 11 14.88 -33.58 -7.19
CA ALA A 11 15.57 -34.81 -7.55
C ALA A 11 14.85 -36.08 -7.04
N LEU A 12 14.23 -36.03 -5.86
CA LEU A 12 13.45 -37.14 -5.30
C LEU A 12 12.16 -37.41 -6.11
N LEU A 13 11.48 -36.34 -6.55
CA LEU A 13 10.25 -36.43 -7.35
C LEU A 13 10.49 -37.03 -8.74
N LEU A 14 11.63 -36.71 -9.37
CA LEU A 14 12.03 -37.30 -10.66
C LEU A 14 12.36 -38.80 -10.57
N LEU A 15 12.84 -39.28 -9.42
CA LEU A 15 13.25 -40.68 -9.25
C LEU A 15 12.07 -41.63 -9.01
N LEU A 16 10.91 -41.11 -8.55
CA LEU A 16 9.67 -41.87 -8.39
C LEU A 16 8.84 -41.98 -9.68
N ALA A 17 9.15 -41.19 -10.72
CA ALA A 17 8.45 -41.23 -12.00
C ALA A 17 8.91 -42.38 -12.94
N ALA A 18 10.02 -43.06 -12.64
CA ALA A 18 10.63 -44.04 -13.56
C ALA A 18 10.19 -45.51 -13.37
N GLY A 19 9.11 -45.76 -12.62
CA GLY A 19 8.83 -47.09 -12.06
C GLY A 19 7.50 -47.75 -12.42
N SER A 20 6.91 -47.55 -13.60
CA SER A 20 5.83 -48.42 -14.11
C SER A 20 5.54 -48.18 -15.59
N TYR A 21 6.23 -48.89 -16.48
CA TYR A 21 5.75 -49.11 -17.85
C TYR A 21 4.70 -50.22 -17.84
N ALA A 22 3.46 -49.86 -17.53
CA ALA A 22 2.31 -50.62 -18.02
C ALA A 22 1.88 -49.95 -19.32
N THR A 23 1.87 -50.71 -20.43
CA THR A 23 1.34 -50.25 -21.71
C THR A 23 -0.16 -49.97 -21.54
N ILE A 24 -0.51 -48.73 -21.22
CA ILE A 24 -1.85 -48.21 -21.40
C ILE A 24 -1.96 -47.95 -22.90
N GLY A 25 -2.93 -48.57 -23.57
CA GLY A 25 -3.24 -48.24 -24.95
C GLY A 25 -3.38 -46.73 -25.04
N ALA A 26 -2.62 -46.08 -25.94
CA ALA A 26 -2.76 -44.66 -26.19
C ALA A 26 -4.18 -44.43 -26.73
N VAL A 27 -5.11 -44.15 -25.83
CA VAL A 27 -6.31 -43.41 -26.20
C VAL A 27 -5.75 -42.03 -26.51
N GLU A 28 -5.71 -41.68 -27.79
CA GLU A 28 -5.44 -40.29 -28.19
C GLU A 28 -6.38 -39.42 -27.35
N ALA A 29 -5.82 -38.55 -26.52
CA ALA A 29 -6.62 -37.58 -25.78
C ALA A 29 -7.44 -36.79 -26.83
N PRO A 30 -8.74 -36.55 -26.59
CA PRO A 30 -9.54 -35.80 -27.53
C PRO A 30 -8.86 -34.45 -27.77
N VAL A 31 -8.55 -34.16 -29.04
CA VAL A 31 -7.99 -32.87 -29.44
C VAL A 31 -9.13 -31.87 -29.42
N ILE A 32 -9.14 -30.99 -28.42
CA ILE A 32 -10.05 -29.84 -28.41
C ILE A 32 -9.65 -28.98 -29.61
N THR A 33 -10.57 -28.82 -30.57
CA THR A 33 -10.33 -27.99 -31.76
C THR A 33 -11.39 -26.89 -31.76
N ILE A 34 -10.98 -25.66 -31.49
CA ILE A 34 -11.89 -24.52 -31.48
C ILE A 34 -11.77 -23.77 -32.80
N THR A 35 -12.83 -23.78 -33.61
CA THR A 35 -12.80 -23.16 -34.94
C THR A 35 -13.27 -21.70 -34.95
N ASN A 36 -14.00 -21.27 -33.92
CA ASN A 36 -14.53 -19.91 -33.81
C ASN A 36 -14.72 -19.53 -32.32
N PRO A 37 -13.64 -19.23 -31.59
CA PRO A 37 -13.73 -18.87 -30.19
C PRO A 37 -14.49 -17.55 -30.01
N GLU A 38 -15.33 -17.49 -28.99
CA GLU A 38 -16.08 -16.28 -28.60
C GLU A 38 -15.13 -15.19 -28.10
N TYR A 39 -14.04 -15.59 -27.44
CA TYR A 39 -12.99 -14.68 -26.99
C TYR A 39 -11.61 -15.21 -27.35
N SER A 40 -10.72 -14.29 -27.71
CA SER A 40 -9.32 -14.59 -28.01
C SER A 40 -8.45 -13.48 -27.44
N TYR A 41 -7.49 -13.83 -26.61
CA TYR A 41 -6.66 -12.88 -25.90
C TYR A 41 -5.17 -13.24 -26.01
N ALA A 42 -4.36 -12.24 -26.32
CA ALA A 42 -2.91 -12.29 -26.19
C ALA A 42 -2.46 -11.62 -24.89
N SER A 43 -1.20 -11.83 -24.50
CA SER A 43 -0.59 -11.07 -23.41
C SER A 43 -0.63 -9.56 -23.73
N GLY A 44 -1.06 -8.76 -22.75
CA GLY A 44 -1.31 -7.33 -22.84
C GLY A 44 -2.77 -6.96 -23.12
N ASP A 45 -3.61 -7.90 -23.56
CA ASP A 45 -5.01 -7.62 -23.86
C ASP A 45 -5.84 -7.36 -22.59
N GLN A 46 -6.98 -6.67 -22.78
CA GLN A 46 -7.99 -6.52 -21.75
C GLN A 46 -9.09 -7.56 -21.94
N ALA A 47 -9.31 -8.38 -20.92
CA ALA A 47 -10.41 -9.34 -20.87
C ALA A 47 -11.52 -8.86 -19.95
N THR A 48 -12.77 -9.22 -20.24
CA THR A 48 -13.90 -8.96 -19.34
C THR A 48 -14.64 -10.25 -19.10
N LEU A 49 -14.54 -10.77 -17.86
CA LEU A 49 -15.17 -12.02 -17.43
C LEU A 49 -16.00 -11.74 -16.17
N ASN A 50 -17.24 -12.22 -16.10
CA ASN A 50 -18.18 -11.92 -14.98
C ASN A 50 -18.30 -10.42 -14.66
N ASN A 51 -18.35 -9.57 -15.70
CA ASN A 51 -18.37 -8.10 -15.57
C ASN A 51 -17.17 -7.51 -14.80
N LYS A 52 -16.09 -8.29 -14.64
CA LYS A 52 -14.82 -7.85 -14.09
C LYS A 52 -13.81 -7.69 -15.21
N ALA A 53 -13.11 -6.56 -15.21
CA ALA A 53 -12.01 -6.30 -16.14
C ALA A 53 -10.72 -6.93 -15.63
N TYR A 54 -9.98 -7.54 -16.55
CA TYR A 54 -8.68 -8.16 -16.31
C TYR A 54 -7.69 -7.68 -17.37
N THR A 55 -6.42 -7.56 -16.99
CA THR A 55 -5.31 -7.51 -17.94
C THR A 55 -4.75 -8.91 -18.08
N VAL A 56 -4.61 -9.41 -19.31
CA VAL A 56 -3.95 -10.69 -19.57
C VAL A 56 -2.44 -10.46 -19.44
N SER A 57 -1.86 -10.80 -18.29
CA SER A 57 -0.45 -10.50 -18.00
C SER A 57 0.50 -11.47 -18.72
N ALA A 58 0.10 -12.74 -18.88
CA ALA A 58 0.89 -13.74 -19.58
C ALA A 58 0.01 -14.74 -20.33
N VAL A 59 0.52 -15.23 -21.46
CA VAL A 59 -0.04 -16.37 -22.20
C VAL A 59 1.12 -17.22 -22.73
N THR A 60 1.04 -18.53 -22.52
CA THR A 60 1.96 -19.54 -23.04
C THR A 60 1.20 -20.53 -23.94
N SER A 61 1.80 -21.68 -24.22
CA SER A 61 1.18 -22.75 -25.03
C SER A 61 0.02 -23.49 -24.36
N ASP A 62 -0.16 -23.34 -23.05
CA ASP A 62 -1.07 -24.16 -22.23
C ASP A 62 -1.56 -23.45 -20.97
N PHE A 63 -1.22 -22.17 -20.81
CA PHE A 63 -1.43 -21.42 -19.58
C PHE A 63 -1.56 -19.92 -19.84
N ALA A 64 -2.43 -19.24 -19.08
CA ALA A 64 -2.55 -17.80 -19.03
C ALA A 64 -2.68 -17.27 -17.60
N GLU A 65 -2.21 -16.05 -17.39
CA GLU A 65 -2.44 -15.27 -16.18
C GLU A 65 -3.25 -14.04 -16.51
N LEU A 66 -4.33 -13.86 -15.77
CA LEU A 66 -5.21 -12.70 -15.82
C LEU A 66 -5.10 -11.96 -14.49
N GLU A 67 -4.78 -10.67 -14.54
CA GLU A 67 -4.65 -9.83 -13.36
C GLU A 67 -5.80 -8.82 -13.27
N TRP A 68 -6.31 -8.59 -12.07
CA TRP A 68 -7.21 -7.47 -11.80
C TRP A 68 -6.75 -6.72 -10.55
N ILE A 69 -6.98 -5.41 -10.55
CA ILE A 69 -6.73 -4.54 -9.40
C ILE A 69 -8.02 -4.45 -8.59
N ASP A 70 -7.95 -4.82 -7.32
CA ASP A 70 -9.00 -4.55 -6.34
C ASP A 70 -8.72 -3.20 -5.67
N GLU A 71 -9.39 -2.15 -6.16
CA GLU A 71 -9.26 -0.77 -5.65
C GLU A 71 -10.12 -0.52 -4.40
N SER A 72 -10.97 -1.48 -3.99
CA SER A 72 -11.89 -1.32 -2.85
C SER A 72 -11.19 -1.42 -1.49
N ILE A 73 -9.92 -1.80 -1.49
CA ILE A 73 -9.13 -1.98 -0.27
C ILE A 73 -8.75 -0.60 0.30
N VAL A 74 -9.34 -0.26 1.43
CA VAL A 74 -9.01 0.92 2.23
C VAL A 74 -8.29 0.47 3.50
N LYS A 75 -7.19 1.15 3.84
CA LYS A 75 -6.51 1.01 5.12
C LYS A 75 -6.78 2.23 5.98
N THR A 76 -6.75 2.01 7.29
CA THR A 76 -6.95 3.05 8.29
C THR A 76 -5.83 3.03 9.31
N GLU A 77 -5.60 4.19 9.92
CA GLU A 77 -4.68 4.41 11.03
C GLU A 77 -5.27 5.46 11.98
N THR A 78 -4.87 5.42 13.24
CA THR A 78 -5.28 6.37 14.27
C THR A 78 -4.10 7.19 14.74
N TRP A 79 -4.29 8.49 14.87
CA TRP A 79 -3.32 9.41 15.47
C TRP A 79 -3.90 10.04 16.73
N GLU A 80 -3.08 10.25 17.75
CA GLU A 80 -3.49 10.86 19.01
C GLU A 80 -2.98 12.30 19.14
N ALA A 81 -3.61 13.09 20.02
CA ALA A 81 -3.07 14.39 20.39
C ALA A 81 -1.66 14.24 20.98
N ASP A 82 -0.81 15.24 20.79
CA ASP A 82 0.58 15.28 21.25
C ASP A 82 1.53 14.23 20.60
N ASP A 83 1.03 13.37 19.71
CA ASP A 83 1.88 12.53 18.87
C ASP A 83 2.63 13.36 17.83
N THR A 84 3.76 12.81 17.38
CA THR A 84 4.53 13.38 16.27
C THR A 84 4.41 12.49 15.05
N ILE A 85 3.99 13.08 13.93
CA ILE A 85 3.89 12.40 12.63
C ILE A 85 4.85 13.05 11.63
N LYS A 86 5.30 12.27 10.64
CA LYS A 86 6.15 12.78 9.56
C LYS A 86 5.31 13.08 8.32
N ILE A 87 5.38 14.32 7.83
CA ILE A 87 4.75 14.76 6.57
C ILE A 87 5.84 15.30 5.66
N GLY A 88 6.01 14.68 4.49
CA GLY A 88 7.18 14.93 3.64
C GLY A 88 8.46 14.63 4.40
N GLU A 89 9.33 15.62 4.55
CA GLU A 89 10.58 15.50 5.32
C GLU A 89 10.52 16.09 6.73
N SER A 90 9.42 16.76 7.09
CA SER A 90 9.27 17.45 8.38
C SER A 90 8.42 16.64 9.35
N ASP A 91 8.81 16.73 10.62
CA ASP A 91 8.02 16.19 11.73
C ASP A 91 7.02 17.25 12.21
N PHE A 92 5.80 16.82 12.53
CA PHE A 92 4.72 17.67 13.00
C PHE A 92 4.10 17.09 14.27
N LEU A 93 3.97 17.94 15.28
CA LEU A 93 3.21 17.65 16.50
C LEU A 93 1.73 17.83 16.22
N ILE A 94 0.93 16.85 16.65
CA ILE A 94 -0.53 16.92 16.58
C ILE A 94 -1.00 17.79 17.74
N GLY A 95 -1.65 18.91 17.40
CA GLY A 95 -2.21 19.83 18.37
C GLY A 95 -3.37 19.22 19.17
N PRO A 96 -3.83 19.94 20.20
CA PRO A 96 -4.95 19.50 21.01
C PRO A 96 -6.18 19.28 20.14
N LEU A 97 -6.87 18.18 20.39
CA LEU A 97 -8.10 17.82 19.68
C LEU A 97 -9.30 18.43 20.40
N SER A 98 -10.26 18.92 19.61
CA SER A 98 -11.50 19.47 20.12
C SER A 98 -12.62 19.09 19.18
N THR A 99 -13.57 18.30 19.68
CA THR A 99 -14.75 17.96 18.89
C THR A 99 -15.80 19.04 19.03
N VAL A 100 -16.11 19.70 17.93
CA VAL A 100 -17.24 20.64 17.87
C VAL A 100 -18.50 19.90 17.41
N ASP A 101 -18.37 19.15 16.32
CA ASP A 101 -19.31 18.15 15.79
C ASP A 101 -18.53 17.29 14.76
N SER A 102 -19.06 16.11 14.45
CA SER A 102 -18.55 15.11 13.52
C SER A 102 -18.23 15.60 12.10
N MET A 103 -18.60 16.82 11.71
CA MET A 103 -18.37 17.38 10.36
C MET A 103 -17.56 18.68 10.35
N THR A 104 -17.26 19.26 11.52
CA THR A 104 -16.56 20.56 11.62
C THR A 104 -15.37 20.53 12.57
N SER A 105 -14.99 19.33 13.02
CA SER A 105 -13.85 19.18 13.92
C SER A 105 -12.55 19.44 13.15
N THR A 106 -11.73 20.34 13.69
CA THR A 106 -10.44 20.74 13.13
C THR A 106 -9.33 20.49 14.14
N PHE A 107 -8.10 20.39 13.64
CA PHE A 107 -6.88 20.32 14.46
C PHE A 107 -5.74 21.03 13.74
N ILE A 108 -4.70 21.37 14.49
CA ILE A 108 -3.50 22.04 13.94
C ILE A 108 -2.31 21.11 14.09
N LEU A 109 -1.61 20.88 12.99
CA LEU A 109 -0.27 20.30 12.99
C LEU A 109 0.75 21.42 13.14
N THR A 110 1.70 21.28 14.07
CA THR A 110 2.77 22.26 14.29
C THR A 110 4.13 21.63 14.03
N GLU A 111 4.92 22.23 13.14
CA GLU A 111 6.25 21.73 12.79
C GLU A 111 7.16 21.62 14.03
N VAL A 112 7.77 20.45 14.20
CA VAL A 112 8.75 20.18 15.25
C VAL A 112 10.12 20.66 14.79
N ARG A 113 10.67 21.64 15.53
CA ARG A 113 11.94 22.27 15.19
C ARG A 113 13.05 21.84 16.17
N PRO A 114 14.22 21.43 15.67
CA PRO A 114 15.29 20.94 16.53
C PRO A 114 15.90 22.10 17.34
N ILE A 115 15.97 21.93 18.65
CA ILE A 115 16.59 22.94 19.53
C ILE A 115 18.11 23.04 19.31
N GLY A 116 18.75 21.94 18.90
CA GLY A 116 20.19 21.85 18.74
C GLY A 116 20.92 21.59 20.06
N ASP A 117 22.23 21.81 20.06
CA ASP A 117 23.08 21.64 21.24
C ASP A 117 23.13 22.95 22.05
N VAL A 118 22.09 23.18 22.84
CA VAL A 118 21.98 24.35 23.73
C VAL A 118 21.60 23.92 25.13
N GLU A 119 22.15 24.63 26.13
CA GLU A 119 21.77 24.42 27.52
C GLU A 119 20.35 24.94 27.76
N THR A 120 19.54 24.13 28.45
CA THR A 120 18.16 24.51 28.79
C THR A 120 17.86 24.29 30.26
N VAL A 121 16.89 25.06 30.76
CA VAL A 121 16.33 24.91 32.10
C VAL A 121 14.80 24.93 32.00
N THR A 122 14.13 24.12 32.81
CA THR A 122 12.67 24.13 32.92
C THR A 122 12.25 24.85 34.18
N VAL A 123 11.39 25.88 34.04
CA VAL A 123 10.85 26.67 35.15
C VAL A 123 9.33 26.75 34.94
N ASN A 124 8.53 26.36 35.94
CA ASN A 124 7.06 26.37 35.86
C ASN A 124 6.50 25.68 34.59
N SER A 125 7.04 24.50 34.24
CA SER A 125 6.69 23.72 33.05
C SER A 125 7.00 24.38 31.70
N GLN A 126 7.73 25.50 31.68
CA GLN A 126 8.24 26.13 30.48
C GLN A 126 9.74 25.88 30.36
N THR A 127 10.18 25.48 29.16
CA THR A 127 11.60 25.30 28.85
C THR A 127 12.19 26.60 28.32
N TYR A 128 13.32 27.01 28.89
CA TYR A 128 14.09 28.17 28.49
C TYR A 128 15.48 27.73 28.03
N VAL A 129 16.02 28.42 27.02
CA VAL A 129 17.42 28.32 26.60
C VAL A 129 18.25 29.29 27.45
N ILE A 130 19.36 28.79 27.98
CA ILE A 130 20.31 29.59 28.76
C ILE A 130 21.25 30.28 27.79
N LEU A 131 21.23 31.62 27.79
CA LEU A 131 22.14 32.45 27.01
C LEU A 131 23.25 32.94 27.95
N GLN A 132 24.47 32.45 27.75
CA GLN A 132 25.63 32.94 28.49
C GLN A 132 25.98 34.35 28.04
N THR A 133 26.01 35.30 28.97
CA THR A 133 26.65 36.60 28.77
C THR A 133 28.16 36.48 28.98
N ASP A 134 28.95 37.17 28.15
CA ASP A 134 30.42 37.06 28.10
C ASP A 134 31.12 36.84 29.45
N SER A 135 32.00 35.85 29.49
CA SER A 135 32.69 35.29 30.66
C SER A 135 33.58 36.28 31.44
N ASN A 136 33.72 37.52 30.97
CA ASN A 136 34.52 38.57 31.61
C ASN A 136 33.70 39.50 32.51
N THR A 137 32.39 39.29 32.60
CA THR A 137 31.52 40.03 33.53
C THR A 137 30.75 39.03 34.38
N SER A 138 30.65 39.29 35.69
CA SER A 138 29.81 38.52 36.63
C SER A 138 28.33 38.80 36.37
N SER A 139 27.90 38.62 35.14
CA SER A 139 26.54 38.86 34.68
C SER A 139 25.77 37.54 34.80
N GLU A 140 24.62 37.60 35.47
CA GLU A 140 23.69 36.48 35.55
C GLU A 140 23.29 36.03 34.13
N PRO A 141 23.23 34.72 33.85
CA PRO A 141 22.80 34.23 32.54
C PRO A 141 21.36 34.68 32.25
N SER A 142 21.07 35.00 30.98
CA SER A 142 19.71 35.32 30.57
C SER A 142 18.97 34.08 30.07
N LEU A 143 17.65 34.07 30.29
CA LEU A 143 16.77 32.99 29.87
C LEU A 143 15.91 33.47 28.71
N LEU A 144 15.91 32.73 27.61
CA LEU A 144 15.01 32.95 26.48
C LEU A 144 14.05 31.77 26.38
N LEU A 145 12.75 32.02 26.19
CA LEU A 145 11.79 30.92 26.04
C LEU A 145 12.19 30.04 24.85
N LYS A 146 12.06 28.72 24.96
CA LYS A 146 12.42 27.79 23.88
C LYS A 146 11.79 28.20 22.55
N GLU A 147 10.52 28.58 22.56
CA GLU A 147 9.79 28.94 21.34
C GLU A 147 10.30 30.25 20.71
N ASP A 148 10.67 31.24 21.53
CA ASP A 148 11.28 32.48 21.05
C ASP A 148 12.65 32.21 20.44
N TYR A 149 13.47 31.40 21.11
CA TYR A 149 14.78 30.98 20.59
C TYR A 149 14.66 30.26 19.23
N LEU A 150 13.71 29.32 19.12
CA LEU A 150 13.46 28.60 17.87
C LEU A 150 12.96 29.56 16.78
N THR A 151 12.11 30.53 17.15
CA THR A 151 11.58 31.53 16.23
C THR A 151 12.66 32.46 15.69
N ASP A 152 13.57 32.93 16.55
CA ASP A 152 14.73 33.72 16.12
C ASP A 152 15.65 32.93 15.18
N LYS A 153 15.80 31.62 15.42
CA LYS A 153 16.70 30.75 14.66
C LYS A 153 16.13 30.30 13.32
N TYR A 154 14.84 30.00 13.25
CA TYR A 154 14.20 29.34 12.11
C TYR A 154 13.02 30.12 11.48
N GLY A 155 12.59 31.24 12.08
CA GLY A 155 11.31 31.89 11.75
C GLY A 155 10.13 31.26 12.51
N PRO A 156 8.87 31.68 12.33
CA PRO A 156 7.73 31.03 12.98
C PRO A 156 7.59 29.56 12.55
N ALA A 157 7.10 28.69 13.44
CA ALA A 157 6.82 27.29 13.08
C ALA A 157 5.76 27.20 11.98
N THR A 158 5.92 26.27 11.04
CA THR A 158 4.86 25.97 10.08
C THR A 158 3.67 25.36 10.80
N GLN A 159 2.47 25.88 10.54
CA GLN A 159 1.22 25.34 11.06
C GLN A 159 0.30 24.96 9.91
N ILE A 160 -0.32 23.79 10.02
CA ILE A 160 -1.29 23.27 9.05
C ILE A 160 -2.58 22.99 9.79
N GLU A 161 -3.63 23.74 9.48
CA GLU A 161 -4.97 23.45 9.97
C GLU A 161 -5.62 22.41 9.06
N LEU A 162 -6.14 21.34 9.66
CA LEU A 162 -6.80 20.24 8.95
C LEU A 162 -8.16 19.95 9.57
N SER A 163 -9.05 19.41 8.75
CA SER A 163 -10.42 19.07 9.06
C SER A 163 -10.81 17.74 8.41
N ILE A 164 -11.93 17.18 8.86
CA ILE A 164 -12.51 15.98 8.24
C ILE A 164 -12.78 16.24 6.75
N GLY A 165 -12.32 15.32 5.90
CA GLY A 165 -12.43 15.44 4.45
C GLY A 165 -11.16 15.97 3.77
N ASP A 166 -10.22 16.56 4.52
CA ASP A 166 -8.95 17.00 3.95
C ASP A 166 -8.09 15.80 3.55
N ILE A 167 -7.29 15.98 2.49
CA ILE A 167 -6.36 14.98 1.99
C ILE A 167 -4.94 15.54 2.11
N ILE A 168 -4.06 14.79 2.76
CA ILE A 168 -2.64 15.11 2.89
C ILE A 168 -1.77 14.00 2.30
N GLU A 169 -0.51 14.31 2.01
CA GLU A 169 0.49 13.31 1.65
C GLU A 169 1.19 12.79 2.92
N TYR A 170 0.85 11.58 3.34
CA TYR A 170 1.41 10.92 4.52
C TYR A 170 2.04 9.60 4.10
N ASP A 171 3.33 9.38 4.44
CA ASP A 171 4.12 8.22 4.01
C ASP A 171 4.05 7.98 2.47
N SER A 172 4.14 9.07 1.70
CA SER A 172 3.99 9.09 0.23
C SER A 172 2.65 8.53 -0.28
N LYS A 173 1.60 8.54 0.55
CA LYS A 173 0.25 8.10 0.20
C LYS A 173 -0.74 9.26 0.36
N PRO A 174 -1.67 9.45 -0.59
CA PRO A 174 -2.79 10.34 -0.39
C PRO A 174 -3.67 9.80 0.74
N THR A 175 -3.73 10.54 1.83
CA THR A 175 -4.34 10.12 3.10
C THR A 175 -5.44 11.10 3.47
N LEU A 176 -6.67 10.58 3.54
CA LEU A 176 -7.88 11.30 3.93
C LEU A 176 -7.98 11.37 5.46
N ILE A 177 -8.26 12.56 6.00
CA ILE A 177 -8.75 12.73 7.36
C ILE A 177 -10.20 12.25 7.41
N ALA A 178 -10.41 11.03 7.89
CA ALA A 178 -11.70 10.35 7.82
C ALA A 178 -12.62 10.71 9.00
N ASP A 179 -12.06 10.90 10.19
CA ASP A 179 -12.79 11.29 11.39
C ASP A 179 -11.88 12.01 12.38
N VAL A 180 -12.46 12.92 13.18
CA VAL A 180 -11.76 13.64 14.25
C VAL A 180 -12.66 13.64 15.48
N SER A 181 -12.22 12.92 16.51
CA SER A 181 -12.86 12.87 17.83
C SER A 181 -12.11 13.75 18.83
N ASP A 182 -12.44 13.63 20.12
CA ASP A 182 -11.84 14.42 21.20
C ASP A 182 -10.45 13.91 21.61
N GLN A 183 -10.10 12.70 21.18
CA GLN A 183 -8.87 12.01 21.59
C GLN A 183 -8.08 11.43 20.41
N ILE A 184 -8.77 11.06 19.33
CA ILE A 184 -8.16 10.41 18.17
C ILE A 184 -8.60 11.02 16.85
N ILE A 185 -7.68 11.04 15.89
CA ILE A 185 -7.93 11.28 14.47
C ILE A 185 -7.87 9.93 13.77
N THR A 186 -8.89 9.59 12.96
CA THR A 186 -8.81 8.45 12.06
C THR A 186 -8.45 8.94 10.67
N VAL A 187 -7.40 8.37 10.10
CA VAL A 187 -7.00 8.61 8.73
C VAL A 187 -7.19 7.37 7.87
N SER A 188 -7.36 7.56 6.57
CA SER A 188 -7.53 6.45 5.64
C SER A 188 -6.86 6.70 4.30
N TRP A 189 -6.39 5.64 3.65
CA TRP A 189 -5.83 5.71 2.30
C TRP A 189 -6.19 4.47 1.49
N SER A 190 -6.26 4.63 0.17
CA SER A 190 -6.46 3.51 -0.75
C SER A 190 -5.19 2.64 -0.80
N SER A 191 -5.37 1.33 -0.76
CA SER A 191 -4.29 0.36 -0.86
C SER A 191 -4.65 -0.72 -1.89
N PRO A 192 -4.75 -0.37 -3.20
CA PRO A 192 -5.18 -1.30 -4.23
C PRO A 192 -4.34 -2.58 -4.24
N LYS A 193 -4.98 -3.71 -4.50
CA LYS A 193 -4.32 -5.01 -4.52
C LYS A 193 -4.46 -5.68 -5.89
N THR A 194 -3.33 -5.98 -6.52
CA THR A 194 -3.31 -6.86 -7.69
C THR A 194 -3.61 -8.29 -7.26
N ASN A 195 -4.55 -8.93 -7.94
CA ASN A 195 -4.86 -10.34 -7.79
C ASN A 195 -4.68 -11.03 -9.15
N THR A 196 -4.37 -12.32 -9.10
CA THR A 196 -4.07 -13.11 -10.30
C THR A 196 -5.03 -14.30 -10.38
N LEU A 197 -5.55 -14.54 -11.57
CA LEU A 197 -6.30 -15.72 -11.96
C LEU A 197 -5.45 -16.51 -12.97
N ALA A 198 -5.07 -17.72 -12.60
CA ALA A 198 -4.39 -18.65 -13.47
C ALA A 198 -5.42 -19.50 -14.23
N ILE A 199 -5.21 -19.66 -15.54
CA ILE A 199 -6.05 -20.47 -16.43
C ILE A 199 -5.15 -21.45 -17.16
N SER A 200 -5.50 -22.73 -17.15
CA SER A 200 -4.81 -23.81 -17.84
C SER A 200 -5.64 -24.37 -18.98
N GLU A 201 -5.01 -25.10 -19.91
CA GLU A 201 -5.71 -25.80 -21.00
C GLU A 201 -6.85 -26.67 -20.45
N GLY A 202 -8.04 -26.52 -21.04
CA GLY A 202 -9.25 -27.26 -20.67
C GLY A 202 -9.98 -26.74 -19.43
N ASP A 203 -9.48 -25.69 -18.75
CA ASP A 203 -10.18 -25.10 -17.62
C ASP A 203 -11.55 -24.55 -18.04
N ILE A 204 -12.54 -24.73 -17.16
CA ILE A 204 -13.90 -24.18 -17.36
C ILE A 204 -14.00 -22.85 -16.63
N ILE A 205 -14.37 -21.82 -17.37
CA ILE A 205 -14.56 -20.46 -16.87
C ILE A 205 -16.03 -20.10 -17.04
N ASP A 206 -16.74 -19.97 -15.92
CA ASP A 206 -18.10 -19.46 -15.91
C ASP A 206 -18.07 -17.93 -16.02
N SER A 207 -18.75 -17.37 -17.01
CA SER A 207 -18.91 -15.93 -17.19
C SER A 207 -20.35 -15.59 -17.56
N ASN A 208 -21.02 -14.78 -16.72
CA ASN A 208 -22.40 -14.32 -16.96
C ASN A 208 -23.41 -15.46 -17.22
N GLY A 209 -23.20 -16.61 -16.59
CA GLY A 209 -24.07 -17.79 -16.72
C GLY A 209 -23.78 -18.68 -17.93
N ILE A 210 -22.70 -18.41 -18.67
CA ILE A 210 -22.21 -19.27 -19.75
C ILE A 210 -20.85 -19.83 -19.33
N SER A 211 -20.66 -21.14 -19.51
CA SER A 211 -19.39 -21.82 -19.26
C SER A 211 -18.56 -21.85 -20.54
N TYR A 212 -17.31 -21.41 -20.46
CA TYR A 212 -16.35 -21.46 -21.56
C TYR A 212 -15.21 -22.41 -21.21
N VAL A 213 -14.73 -23.19 -22.17
CA VAL A 213 -13.50 -23.98 -22.03
C VAL A 213 -12.33 -23.18 -22.58
N ALA A 214 -11.24 -23.15 -21.83
CA ALA A 214 -9.98 -22.54 -22.22
C ALA A 214 -9.20 -23.45 -23.17
N HIS A 215 -8.67 -22.86 -24.24
CA HIS A 215 -7.80 -23.52 -25.19
C HIS A 215 -6.67 -22.58 -25.59
N PHE A 216 -5.49 -23.13 -25.82
CA PHE A 216 -4.30 -22.35 -26.13
C PHE A 216 -3.77 -22.70 -27.51
N GLU A 217 -3.74 -21.71 -28.39
CA GLU A 217 -3.15 -21.84 -29.71
C GLU A 217 -2.39 -20.56 -30.07
N ASN A 218 -1.26 -20.68 -30.77
CA ASN A 218 -0.49 -19.52 -31.26
C ASN A 218 -0.15 -18.47 -30.17
N TYR A 219 0.09 -18.92 -28.93
CA TYR A 219 0.33 -18.07 -27.75
C TYR A 219 -0.84 -17.13 -27.43
N MET A 220 -2.06 -17.56 -27.73
CA MET A 220 -3.31 -16.90 -27.38
C MET A 220 -4.16 -17.81 -26.50
N LEU A 221 -4.88 -17.19 -25.56
CA LEU A 221 -5.96 -17.80 -24.81
C LEU A 221 -7.25 -17.66 -25.62
N HIS A 222 -7.85 -18.78 -25.97
CA HIS A 222 -9.16 -18.87 -26.60
C HIS A 222 -10.17 -19.39 -25.58
N LEU A 223 -11.33 -18.74 -25.50
CA LEU A 223 -12.46 -19.19 -24.67
C LEU A 223 -13.64 -19.51 -25.59
N SER A 224 -14.16 -20.74 -25.48
CA SER A 224 -15.36 -21.12 -26.22
C SER A 224 -16.38 -21.89 -25.43
N SER A 225 -17.67 -21.62 -25.68
CA SER A 225 -18.78 -22.36 -25.08
C SER A 225 -19.24 -23.55 -25.93
N ASP A 226 -18.70 -23.70 -27.15
CA ASP A 226 -18.99 -24.78 -28.10
C ASP A 226 -17.74 -25.64 -28.27
N VAL A 227 -17.72 -26.82 -27.63
CA VAL A 227 -16.56 -27.71 -27.50
C VAL A 227 -16.93 -29.14 -27.86
#